data_AF-A0A543EDN5-F1
#
_entry.id   AF-A0A543EDN5-F1
#
_cell.length_a   1.000
_cell.length_b   1.000
_cell.length_c   1.000
_cell.angle_alpha   90.00
_cell.angle_beta   90.00
_cell.angle_gamma   90.00
#
_symmetry.space_group_name_H-M   'P 1'
#
loop_
_entity.id
_entity.type
_entity.pdbx_description
1 polymer ?
#
loop_
_entity_poly.entity_id
_entity_poly.type
_entity_poly.pdbx_seq_one_letter_code
_entity_poly.pdbx_strand_id
1 'polypeptide(L)'
;MNEQSRSLPPEALDDWAAALRERLGLSPDDVPVAAVLDLTKIVANNVARPAAPLGAFAAGLAAGRAGIDPAQVIAALREVADLAEGWEQ
;
A
#
# COMPACT_ATOMS: atom_id res chain seq x y z
N MET A 1 1.48 -27.44 3.51
CA MET A 1 2.17 -26.78 2.38
C MET A 1 3.01 -25.68 3.02
N ASN A 2 4.32 -25.86 3.10
CA ASN A 2 5.19 -24.98 3.90
C ASN A 2 5.15 -23.55 3.35
N GLU A 3 4.53 -22.65 4.10
CA GLU A 3 4.44 -21.21 3.86
C GLU A 3 5.79 -20.55 4.14
N GLN A 4 6.83 -20.95 3.39
CA GLN A 4 8.07 -20.17 3.35
C GLN A 4 7.66 -18.77 2.91
N SER A 5 7.63 -17.85 3.87
CA SER A 5 7.34 -16.44 3.65
C SER A 5 8.25 -16.00 2.52
N ARG A 6 7.68 -15.86 1.32
CA ARG A 6 8.38 -15.41 0.13
C ARG A 6 8.52 -13.89 0.29
N SER A 7 9.36 -13.49 1.24
CA SER A 7 9.82 -12.12 1.32
C SER A 7 10.61 -11.87 0.05
N LEU A 8 10.12 -10.97 -0.79
CA LEU A 8 10.87 -10.52 -1.95
C LEU A 8 12.11 -9.77 -1.42
N PRO A 9 13.31 -10.01 -1.97
CA PRO A 9 14.41 -9.11 -1.74
C PRO A 9 14.08 -7.71 -2.33
N PRO A 10 14.69 -6.62 -1.85
CA PRO A 10 14.37 -5.26 -2.28
C PRO A 10 14.37 -5.09 -3.81
N GLU A 11 15.36 -5.66 -4.50
CA GLU A 11 15.45 -5.60 -5.96
C GLU A 11 14.27 -6.29 -6.67
N ALA A 12 13.76 -7.39 -6.12
CA ALA A 12 12.62 -8.08 -6.69
C ALA A 12 11.30 -7.32 -6.47
N LEU A 13 11.23 -6.48 -5.43
CA LEU A 13 10.12 -5.58 -5.24
C LEU A 13 10.16 -4.42 -6.24
N ASP A 14 11.35 -3.86 -6.50
CA ASP A 14 11.54 -2.80 -7.49
C ASP A 14 11.20 -3.29 -8.91
N ASP A 15 11.67 -4.49 -9.28
CA ASP A 15 11.32 -5.13 -10.55
C ASP A 15 9.82 -5.38 -10.67
N TRP A 16 9.17 -5.81 -9.59
CA TRP A 16 7.73 -6.01 -9.56
C TRP A 16 6.97 -4.68 -9.72
N ALA A 17 7.40 -3.63 -9.03
CA ALA A 17 6.81 -2.30 -9.16
C ALA A 17 6.99 -1.74 -10.58
N ALA A 18 8.14 -1.96 -11.21
CA ALA A 18 8.38 -1.61 -12.60
C ALA A 18 7.44 -2.37 -13.56
N ALA A 19 7.28 -3.69 -13.38
CA ALA A 19 6.36 -4.49 -14.18
C ALA A 19 4.89 -4.04 -14.04
N LEU A 20 4.46 -3.68 -12.83
CA LEU A 20 3.12 -3.12 -12.60
C LEU A 20 2.93 -1.78 -13.31
N ARG A 21 3.92 -0.89 -13.22
CA ARG A 21 3.87 0.42 -13.88
C ARG A 21 3.76 0.29 -15.39
N GLU A 22 4.56 -0.56 -16.00
CA GLU A 22 4.50 -0.84 -17.44
C GLU A 22 3.13 -1.39 -17.85
N ARG A 23 2.62 -2.40 -17.11
CA ARG A 23 1.35 -3.06 -17.42
C ARG A 23 0.14 -2.15 -17.30
N LEU A 24 0.19 -1.20 -16.35
CA LEU A 24 -0.93 -0.32 -16.02
C LEU A 24 -0.79 1.08 -16.62
N GLY A 25 0.31 1.38 -17.32
CA GLY A 25 0.57 2.70 -17.89
C GLY A 25 0.81 3.79 -16.84
N LEU A 26 1.44 3.42 -15.72
CA LEU A 26 1.70 4.32 -14.59
C LEU A 26 3.10 4.92 -14.67
N SER A 27 3.24 6.16 -14.22
CA SER A 27 4.50 6.82 -13.97
C SER A 27 5.17 6.30 -12.68
N PRO A 28 6.48 6.56 -12.47
CA PRO A 28 7.16 6.23 -11.22
C PRO A 28 6.48 6.82 -9.98
N ASP A 29 5.89 8.01 -10.11
CA ASP A 29 5.28 8.77 -9.02
C ASP A 29 3.86 8.29 -8.66
N ASP A 30 3.19 7.55 -9.55
CA ASP A 30 1.84 7.03 -9.32
C ASP A 30 1.80 5.87 -8.30
N VAL A 31 2.95 5.21 -8.08
CA VAL A 31 3.06 4.06 -7.17
C VAL A 31 4.09 4.37 -6.08
N PRO A 32 3.67 4.99 -4.96
CA PRO A 32 4.56 5.31 -3.85
C PRO A 32 4.82 4.06 -2.99
N VAL A 33 5.67 3.16 -3.49
CA VAL A 33 5.96 1.84 -2.90
C VAL A 33 6.28 1.92 -1.40
N ALA A 34 7.16 2.85 -1.00
CA ALA A 34 7.56 3.02 0.40
C ALA A 34 6.37 3.38 1.30
N ALA A 35 5.49 4.28 0.85
CA ALA A 35 4.31 4.69 1.63
C ALA A 35 3.28 3.55 1.75
N VAL A 36 3.09 2.77 0.69
CA VAL A 36 2.22 1.58 0.72
C VAL A 36 2.75 0.52 1.70
N LEU A 37 4.06 0.28 1.69
CA LEU A 37 4.68 -0.67 2.63
C LEU A 37 4.60 -0.19 4.07
N ASP A 38 4.78 1.11 4.30
CA ASP A 38 4.67 1.69 5.64
C ASP A 38 3.22 1.58 6.17
N LEU A 39 2.23 1.95 5.35
CA LEU A 39 0.81 1.74 5.69
C LEU A 39 0.52 0.28 6.02
N THR A 40 0.92 -0.66 5.15
CA THR A 40 0.62 -2.08 5.37
C THR A 40 1.27 -2.62 6.64
N LYS A 41 2.46 -2.14 7.00
CA LYS A 41 3.11 -2.43 8.28
C LYS A 41 2.30 -1.88 9.47
N ILE A 42 1.87 -0.63 9.43
CA ILE A 42 1.05 -0.01 10.50
C ILE A 42 -0.25 -0.79 10.70
N VAL A 43 -0.98 -1.06 9.62
CA VAL A 43 -2.26 -1.79 9.68
C VAL A 43 -2.06 -3.22 10.18
N ALA A 44 -1.02 -3.92 9.73
CA ALA A 44 -0.73 -5.28 10.16
C ALA A 44 -0.40 -5.37 11.66
N ASN A 45 0.24 -4.34 12.21
CA ASN A 45 0.66 -4.29 13.61
C ASN A 45 -0.46 -3.85 14.55
N ASN A 46 -1.28 -2.86 14.15
CA ASN A 46 -2.28 -2.27 15.05
C ASN A 46 -3.70 -2.85 14.87
N VAL A 47 -4.05 -3.37 13.68
CA VAL A 47 -5.38 -3.94 13.42
C VAL A 47 -5.30 -5.46 13.36
N ALA A 48 -4.76 -5.99 12.26
CA ALA A 48 -4.46 -7.42 12.07
C ALA A 48 -3.72 -7.61 10.74
N ARG A 49 -2.91 -8.66 10.61
CA ARG A 49 -2.23 -9.00 9.35
C ARG A 49 -3.17 -9.07 8.13
N PRO A 50 -4.37 -9.68 8.20
CA PRO A 50 -5.30 -9.70 7.07
C PRO A 50 -5.90 -8.33 6.72
N ALA A 51 -5.85 -7.34 7.62
CA ALA A 51 -6.38 -6.01 7.38
C ALA A 51 -5.45 -5.16 6.48
N ALA A 52 -4.16 -5.49 6.39
CA ALA A 52 -3.19 -4.75 5.58
C ALA A 52 -3.57 -4.63 4.08
N PRO A 53 -3.88 -5.73 3.35
CA PRO A 53 -4.32 -5.62 1.96
C PRO A 53 -5.66 -4.88 1.82
N LEU A 54 -6.57 -4.99 2.81
CA LEU A 54 -7.83 -4.26 2.80
C LEU A 54 -7.59 -2.74 2.95
N GLY A 55 -6.70 -2.32 3.85
CA GLY A 55 -6.33 -0.92 4.04
C GLY A 55 -5.69 -0.31 2.80
N ALA A 56 -4.76 -1.02 2.16
CA ALA A 56 -4.13 -0.56 0.92
C ALA A 56 -5.16 -0.41 -0.22
N PHE A 57 -6.08 -1.36 -0.37
CA PHE A 57 -7.15 -1.28 -1.36
C PHE A 57 -8.10 -0.10 -1.09
N ALA A 58 -8.51 0.10 0.16
CA ALA A 58 -9.39 1.20 0.56
C ALA A 58 -8.75 2.57 0.30
N ALA A 59 -7.48 2.74 0.64
CA ALA A 59 -6.72 3.96 0.35
C ALA A 59 -6.68 4.25 -1.16
N GLY A 60 -6.36 3.25 -1.98
CA GLY A 60 -6.35 3.40 -3.44
C GLY A 60 -7.72 3.73 -4.03
N LEU A 61 -8.79 3.10 -3.53
CA LEU A 61 -10.16 3.39 -3.96
C LEU A 61 -10.61 4.80 -3.57
N ALA A 62 -10.25 5.27 -2.38
CA ALA A 62 -10.55 6.63 -1.92
C ALA A 62 -9.80 7.68 -2.76
N ALA A 63 -8.49 7.48 -2.98
CA ALA A 63 -7.69 8.36 -3.82
C ALA A 63 -8.23 8.44 -5.26
N GLY A 64 -8.55 7.30 -5.88
CA GLY A 64 -9.11 7.27 -7.24
C GLY A 64 -10.49 7.94 -7.36
N ARG A 65 -11.26 8.05 -6.27
CA ARG A 65 -12.51 8.83 -6.23
C ARG A 65 -12.27 10.33 -6.06
N ALA A 66 -11.17 10.72 -5.40
CA ALA A 66 -10.78 12.11 -5.21
C ALA A 66 -10.12 12.72 -6.46
N GLY A 67 -9.50 11.91 -7.32
CA GLY A 67 -8.96 12.33 -8.61
C GLY A 67 -7.67 11.59 -9.00
N ILE A 68 -6.96 12.12 -9.99
CA ILE A 68 -5.71 11.55 -10.55
C ILE A 68 -4.44 12.21 -9.99
N ASP A 69 -4.53 12.93 -8.87
CA ASP A 69 -3.38 13.61 -8.26
C ASP A 69 -2.65 12.64 -7.30
N PRO A 70 -1.34 12.37 -7.49
CA PRO A 70 -0.53 11.56 -6.59
C PRO A 70 -0.58 12.01 -5.12
N ALA A 71 -0.79 13.30 -4.85
CA ALA A 71 -0.96 13.80 -3.49
C ALA A 71 -2.20 13.20 -2.79
N GLN A 72 -3.25 12.87 -3.54
CA GLN A 72 -4.46 12.21 -3.01
C GLN A 72 -4.18 10.77 -2.59
N VAL A 73 -3.26 10.09 -3.30
CA VAL A 73 -2.81 8.75 -2.90
C VAL A 73 -2.11 8.82 -1.55
N ILE A 74 -1.16 9.75 -1.39
CA ILE A 74 -0.43 9.92 -0.13
C ILE A 74 -1.37 10.31 1.01
N ALA A 75 -2.33 11.22 0.77
CA ALA A 75 -3.32 11.61 1.75
C ALA A 75 -4.18 10.42 2.21
N ALA A 76 -4.72 9.64 1.27
CA ALA A 76 -5.53 8.46 1.59
C ALA A 76 -4.73 7.38 2.32
N LEU A 77 -3.46 7.16 1.96
CA LEU A 77 -2.58 6.24 2.69
C LEU A 77 -2.40 6.68 4.15
N ARG A 78 -2.20 7.99 4.39
CA ARG A 78 -2.08 8.55 5.75
C ARG A 78 -3.36 8.40 6.54
N GLU A 79 -4.52 8.72 5.96
CA GLU A 79 -5.80 8.58 6.67
C GLU A 79 -6.05 7.15 7.15
N VAL A 80 -5.71 6.14 6.35
CA VAL A 80 -5.84 4.73 6.76
C VAL A 80 -4.82 4.36 7.83
N ALA A 81 -3.60 4.91 7.76
CA ALA A 81 -2.58 4.69 8.79
C ALA A 81 -3.02 5.29 10.13
N ASP A 82 -3.47 6.54 10.14
CA ASP A 82 -3.96 7.25 11.34
C ASP A 82 -5.13 6.51 11.99
N LEU A 83 -6.07 6.02 11.17
CA LEU A 83 -7.19 5.18 11.64
C LEU A 83 -6.69 3.89 12.30
N ALA A 84 -5.68 3.24 11.71
CA ALA A 84 -5.12 2.01 12.25
C ALA A 84 -4.33 2.26 13.55
N GLU A 85 -3.61 3.37 13.67
CA GLU A 85 -2.89 3.72 14.90
C GLU A 85 -3.83 4.00 16.08
N GLY A 86 -4.99 4.62 15.82
CA GLY A 86 -6.03 4.86 16.82
C GLY A 86 -6.95 3.67 17.08
N TRP A 87 -6.67 2.50 16.53
CA TRP A 87 -7.56 1.34 16.60
C TRP A 87 -7.44 0.63 17.96
N GLU A 88 -8.34 0.95 18.89
CA GLU A 88 -8.51 0.18 20.13
C GLU A 88 -9.59 -0.89 19.94
N GLN A 89 -9.22 -2.15 20.16
CA GLN A 89 -10.14 -3.29 20.28
C GLN A 89 -10.54 -3.52 21.73
#